data_AF-A0A2W0AK61-F1
#
_entry.id   AF-A0A2W0AK61-F1
#
_cell.length_a   1.000
_cell.length_b   1.000
_cell.length_c   1.000
_cell.angle_alpha   90.00
_cell.angle_beta   90.00
_cell.angle_gamma   90.00
#
_symmetry.space_group_name_H-M   'P 1'
#
loop_
_entity.id
_entity.type
_entity.pdbx_description
1 polymer ?
#
loop_
_entity_poly.entity_id
_entity_poly.type
_entity_poly.pdbx_seq_one_letter_code
_entity_poly.pdbx_strand_id
1 'polypeptide(L)'
;MTQVITQVSESEARELLACMKFMISLERIGDLLLSFSSSAQSVCSRLDPQDIRDLTQMATVLEKMLADAGTAFSSRDVKKAVDVLRADAEIDRLRNLIFLRHIENPENVQRQASLQVIFMTQSLERAGDHAKNLAEEVCHFVSGHTVRHVLMTYDKPIEQMFLDWLRAREGH
;
A
#
# COMPACT_ATOMS: atom_id res chain seq x y z
N MET A 1 28.41 19.75 16.46
CA MET A 1 27.34 19.09 15.67
C MET A 1 27.44 17.57 15.70
N THR A 2 28.63 16.97 15.65
CA THR A 2 28.81 15.50 15.67
C THR A 2 28.35 14.82 16.98
N GLN A 3 28.41 15.52 18.12
CA GLN A 3 27.97 14.98 19.42
C GLN A 3 26.45 14.87 19.59
N VAL A 4 25.65 15.59 18.79
CA VAL A 4 24.18 15.55 18.89
C VAL A 4 23.63 14.29 18.22
N ILE A 5 24.30 13.81 17.16
CA ILE A 5 23.91 12.57 16.46
C ILE A 5 24.20 11.33 17.33
N THR A 6 25.21 11.38 18.20
CA THR A 6 25.57 10.27 19.11
C THR A 6 24.70 10.17 20.36
N GLN A 7 23.75 11.10 20.58
CA GLN A 7 22.87 11.13 21.75
C GLN A 7 21.47 10.57 21.46
N VAL A 8 21.18 10.20 20.21
CA VAL A 8 19.89 9.67 19.79
C VAL A 8 19.89 8.15 20.00
N SER A 9 18.88 7.62 20.69
CA SER A 9 18.72 6.17 20.85
C SER A 9 18.46 5.50 19.50
N GLU A 10 18.78 4.21 19.36
CA GLU A 10 18.52 3.47 18.12
C GLU A 10 17.04 3.49 17.72
N SER A 11 16.12 3.49 18.69
CA SER A 11 14.67 3.63 18.46
C SER A 11 14.30 5.00 17.90
N GLU A 12 14.85 6.08 18.45
CA GLU A 12 14.59 7.43 17.97
C GLU A 12 15.19 7.65 16.58
N ALA A 13 16.37 7.08 16.30
CA ALA A 13 16.99 7.12 14.99
C ALA A 13 16.13 6.39 13.94
N ARG A 14 15.60 5.20 14.28
CA ARG A 14 14.66 4.47 13.41
C ARG A 14 13.36 5.24 13.17
N GLU A 15 12.83 5.90 14.20
CA GLU A 15 11.61 6.71 14.07
C GLU A 15 11.83 7.93 13.18
N LEU A 16 12.93 8.67 13.34
CA LEU A 16 13.27 9.79 12.46
C LEU A 16 13.47 9.35 11.01
N LEU A 17 14.12 8.20 10.80
CA LEU A 17 14.28 7.62 9.47
C LEU A 17 12.92 7.21 8.86
N ALA A 18 12.04 6.62 9.66
CA ALA A 18 10.69 6.27 9.22
C ALA A 18 9.90 7.54 8.82
N CYS A 19 9.97 8.61 9.62
CA CYS A 19 9.39 9.92 9.26
C CYS A 19 9.89 10.41 7.90
N MET A 20 11.20 10.35 7.63
CA MET A 20 11.77 10.77 6.35
C MET A 20 11.25 9.94 5.18
N LYS A 21 11.21 8.62 5.32
CA LYS A 21 10.66 7.72 4.29
C LYS A 21 9.17 7.92 4.06
N PHE A 22 8.42 8.25 5.12
CA PHE A 22 7.02 8.61 5.04
C PHE A 22 6.80 9.87 4.18
N MET A 23 7.55 10.93 4.45
CA MET A 23 7.46 12.17 3.69
C MET A 23 7.77 11.96 2.21
N ILE A 24 8.82 11.21 1.89
CA ILE A 24 9.20 10.91 0.49
C ILE A 24 8.10 10.09 -0.19
N SER A 25 7.57 9.07 0.47
CA SER A 25 6.53 8.22 -0.15
C SER A 25 5.23 9.00 -0.38
N LEU A 26 4.84 9.88 0.54
CA LEU A 26 3.67 10.74 0.38
C LEU A 26 3.82 11.74 -0.78
N GLU A 27 5.02 12.30 -0.99
CA GLU A 27 5.32 13.12 -2.18
C GLU A 27 5.12 12.31 -3.47
N ARG A 28 5.69 11.10 -3.53
CA ARG A 28 5.53 10.22 -4.69
C ARG A 28 4.08 9.85 -4.97
N ILE A 29 3.30 9.55 -3.93
CA ILE A 29 1.87 9.29 -4.05
C ILE A 29 1.16 10.51 -4.62
N GLY A 30 1.47 11.71 -4.12
CA GLY A 30 0.91 12.97 -4.63
C GLY A 30 1.16 13.17 -6.12
N ASP A 31 2.40 12.96 -6.57
CA ASP A 31 2.77 13.07 -7.99
C ASP A 31 2.05 12.05 -8.88
N LEU A 32 1.86 10.82 -8.39
CA LEU A 32 1.13 9.77 -9.10
C LEU A 32 -0.36 10.10 -9.22
N LEU A 33 -0.98 10.63 -8.15
CA LEU A 33 -2.37 11.08 -8.15
C LEU A 33 -2.58 12.30 -9.06
N LEU A 34 -1.60 13.20 -9.15
CA LEU A 34 -1.61 14.31 -10.10
C LEU A 34 -1.56 13.79 -11.55
N SER A 35 -0.71 12.80 -11.81
CA SER A 35 -0.62 12.13 -13.12
C SER A 35 -1.94 11.43 -13.49
N PHE A 36 -2.54 10.70 -12.55
CA PHE A 36 -3.86 10.09 -12.71
C PHE A 36 -4.91 11.15 -13.07
N SER A 37 -4.96 12.25 -12.31
CA SER A 37 -5.96 13.32 -12.51
C SER A 37 -5.81 13.97 -13.89
N SER A 38 -4.57 14.18 -14.33
CA SER A 38 -4.26 14.73 -15.66
C SER A 38 -4.74 13.80 -16.78
N SER A 39 -4.49 12.49 -16.65
CA SER A 39 -5.00 11.48 -17.58
C SER A 39 -6.53 11.42 -17.59
N ALA A 40 -7.18 11.40 -16.42
CA ALA A 40 -8.63 11.36 -16.30
C ALA A 40 -9.31 12.55 -17.00
N GLN A 41 -8.78 13.76 -16.82
CA GLN A 41 -9.28 14.97 -17.47
C GLN A 41 -9.18 14.89 -19.01
N SER A 42 -8.11 14.27 -19.53
CA SER A 42 -7.89 14.17 -20.98
C SER A 42 -8.90 13.27 -21.72
N VAL A 43 -9.58 12.35 -21.01
CA VAL A 43 -10.47 11.34 -21.60
C VAL A 43 -11.82 11.20 -20.90
N CYS A 44 -12.18 12.10 -20.00
CA CYS A 44 -13.36 12.00 -19.12
C CYS A 44 -14.67 11.62 -19.86
N SER A 45 -14.94 12.16 -21.05
CA SER A 45 -16.14 11.86 -21.84
C SER A 45 -16.07 10.58 -22.68
N ARG A 46 -14.96 9.85 -22.62
CA ARG A 46 -14.64 8.68 -23.46
C ARG A 46 -14.39 7.40 -22.66
N LEU A 47 -14.56 7.45 -21.33
CA LEU A 47 -14.33 6.31 -20.45
C LEU A 47 -15.52 5.34 -20.46
N ASP A 48 -15.23 4.05 -20.52
CA ASP A 48 -16.25 3.03 -20.36
C ASP A 48 -16.77 3.01 -18.90
N PRO A 49 -18.07 2.82 -18.67
CA PRO A 49 -18.62 2.76 -17.32
C PRO A 49 -17.97 1.71 -16.41
N GLN A 50 -17.46 0.60 -16.96
CA GLN A 50 -16.73 -0.40 -16.19
C GLN A 50 -15.34 0.09 -15.78
N ASP A 51 -14.62 0.78 -16.67
CA ASP A 51 -13.32 1.37 -16.32
C ASP A 51 -13.46 2.42 -15.22
N ILE A 52 -14.52 3.24 -15.28
CA ILE A 52 -14.84 4.20 -14.22
C ILE A 52 -15.03 3.47 -12.88
N ARG A 53 -15.78 2.37 -12.85
CA ARG A 53 -16.01 1.60 -11.62
C ARG A 53 -14.72 1.00 -11.08
N ASP A 54 -13.92 0.35 -11.92
CA ASP A 54 -12.69 -0.33 -11.51
C ASP A 54 -11.65 0.70 -11.01
N LEU A 55 -11.47 1.82 -11.71
CA LEU A 55 -10.56 2.90 -11.29
C LEU A 55 -11.03 3.58 -10.00
N THR A 56 -12.34 3.80 -9.84
CA THR A 56 -12.91 4.34 -8.60
C THR A 56 -12.66 3.38 -7.44
N GLN A 57 -12.84 2.07 -7.65
CA GLN A 57 -12.56 1.06 -6.64
C GLN A 57 -11.07 1.04 -6.25
N MET A 58 -10.15 1.11 -7.21
CA MET A 58 -8.72 1.24 -6.93
C MET A 58 -8.40 2.49 -6.09
N ALA A 59 -8.99 3.63 -6.45
CA ALA A 59 -8.80 4.89 -5.71
C ALA A 59 -9.34 4.81 -4.26
N THR A 60 -10.51 4.19 -4.06
CA THR A 60 -11.08 3.96 -2.72
C THR A 60 -10.22 3.03 -1.87
N VAL A 61 -9.67 1.96 -2.46
CA VAL A 61 -8.75 1.06 -1.76
C VAL A 61 -7.48 1.80 -1.36
N LEU A 62 -6.90 2.58 -2.28
CA LEU A 62 -5.73 3.41 -2.01
C LEU A 62 -5.99 4.43 -0.90
N GLU A 63 -7.11 5.15 -0.94
CA GLU A 63 -7.50 6.11 0.10
C GLU A 63 -7.53 5.44 1.48
N LYS A 64 -8.16 4.26 1.57
CA LYS A 64 -8.19 3.48 2.81
C LYS A 64 -6.78 3.05 3.26
N MET A 65 -5.95 2.56 2.33
CA MET A 65 -4.56 2.17 2.63
C MET A 65 -3.77 3.33 3.23
N LEU A 66 -3.92 4.55 2.71
CA LEU A 66 -3.24 5.74 3.23
C LEU A 66 -3.75 6.13 4.62
N ALA A 67 -5.06 6.09 4.84
CA ALA A 67 -5.66 6.38 6.14
C ALA A 67 -5.21 5.36 7.21
N ASP A 68 -5.20 4.08 6.86
CA ASP A 68 -4.75 3.01 7.76
C ASP A 68 -3.24 3.07 8.00
N ALA A 69 -2.41 3.37 6.98
CA ALA A 69 -0.97 3.58 7.15
C ALA A 69 -0.66 4.77 8.07
N GLY A 70 -1.35 5.89 7.91
CA GLY A 70 -1.20 7.06 8.79
C GLY A 70 -1.65 6.77 10.23
N THR A 71 -2.73 6.01 10.39
CA THR A 71 -3.17 5.57 11.72
C THR A 71 -2.16 4.61 12.34
N ALA A 72 -1.67 3.62 11.57
CA ALA A 72 -0.67 2.65 12.02
C ALA A 72 0.61 3.34 12.47
N PHE A 73 1.06 4.35 11.72
CA PHE A 73 2.23 5.15 12.07
C PHE A 73 2.03 5.93 13.38
N SER A 74 0.96 6.73 13.47
CA SER A 74 0.71 7.60 14.64
C SER A 74 0.40 6.84 15.93
N SER A 75 -0.28 5.70 15.83
CA SER A 75 -0.66 4.87 16.97
C SER A 75 0.30 3.70 17.24
N ARG A 76 1.35 3.52 16.42
CA ARG A 76 2.27 2.38 16.47
C ARG A 76 1.53 1.03 16.37
N ASP A 77 0.45 0.99 15.59
CA ASP A 77 -0.38 -0.20 15.42
C ASP A 77 0.09 -1.05 14.23
N VAL A 78 0.87 -2.08 14.54
CA VAL A 78 1.37 -3.06 13.55
C VAL A 78 0.24 -3.82 12.86
N LYS A 79 -0.89 -4.05 13.54
CA LYS A 79 -2.00 -4.79 12.96
C LYS A 79 -2.64 -3.99 11.82
N LYS A 80 -2.82 -2.68 12.01
CA LYS A 80 -3.28 -1.79 10.92
C LYS A 80 -2.29 -1.75 9.75
N ALA A 81 -0.98 -1.75 10.03
CA ALA A 81 0.02 -1.86 8.96
C ALA A 81 -0.14 -3.16 8.16
N VAL A 82 -0.36 -4.30 8.84
CA VAL A 82 -0.63 -5.59 8.18
C VAL A 82 -1.91 -5.53 7.32
N ASP A 83 -2.95 -4.84 7.77
CA ASP A 83 -4.18 -4.67 6.98
C ASP A 83 -3.93 -3.87 5.69
N VAL A 84 -3.04 -2.89 5.70
CA VAL A 84 -2.60 -2.17 4.48
C VAL A 84 -1.88 -3.11 3.53
N LEU A 85 -0.94 -3.92 4.03
CA LEU A 85 -0.20 -4.90 3.21
C LEU A 85 -1.13 -5.89 2.51
N ARG A 86 -2.22 -6.28 3.19
CA ARG A 86 -3.24 -7.19 2.62
C ARG A 86 -4.13 -6.51 1.58
N ALA A 87 -4.41 -5.22 1.73
CA ALA A 87 -5.23 -4.46 0.80
C ALA A 87 -4.56 -4.24 -0.57
N ASP A 88 -3.22 -4.24 -0.63
CA ASP A 88 -2.41 -4.12 -1.85
C ASP A 88 -2.82 -5.16 -2.93
N ALA A 89 -3.14 -6.38 -2.51
CA ALA A 89 -3.55 -7.46 -3.42
C ALA A 89 -4.83 -7.12 -4.23
N GLU A 90 -5.71 -6.28 -3.70
CA GLU A 90 -6.91 -5.85 -4.42
C GLU A 90 -6.59 -4.83 -5.52
N ILE A 91 -5.61 -3.94 -5.28
CA ILE A 91 -5.10 -3.01 -6.30
C ILE A 91 -4.47 -3.80 -7.45
N ASP A 92 -3.62 -4.79 -7.14
CA ASP A 92 -3.01 -5.67 -8.14
C ASP A 92 -4.06 -6.43 -8.97
N ARG A 93 -5.09 -6.97 -8.30
CA ARG A 93 -6.18 -7.69 -8.96
C ARG A 93 -6.93 -6.80 -9.95
N LEU A 94 -7.32 -5.59 -9.54
CA LEU A 94 -8.02 -4.64 -10.39
C LEU A 94 -7.15 -4.17 -11.55
N ARG A 95 -5.86 -3.90 -11.29
CA ARG A 95 -4.89 -3.57 -12.33
C ARG A 95 -4.83 -4.64 -13.41
N ASN A 96 -4.76 -5.91 -13.00
CA ASN A 96 -4.68 -7.03 -13.95
C ASN A 96 -5.96 -7.14 -14.79
N LEU A 97 -7.14 -6.96 -14.19
CA LEU A 97 -8.41 -6.96 -14.93
C LEU A 97 -8.47 -5.86 -15.99
N ILE A 98 -8.08 -4.63 -15.64
CA ILE A 98 -8.06 -3.51 -16.58
C ILE A 98 -7.04 -3.77 -17.70
N PHE A 99 -5.86 -4.27 -17.37
CA PHE A 99 -4.82 -4.60 -18.36
C PHE A 99 -5.30 -5.65 -19.37
N LEU A 100 -5.89 -6.75 -18.89
CA LEU A 100 -6.46 -7.78 -19.76
C LEU A 100 -7.51 -7.20 -20.72
N ARG A 101 -8.40 -6.33 -20.20
CA ARG A 101 -9.45 -5.66 -20.99
C ARG A 101 -8.86 -4.81 -22.14
N HIS A 102 -7.84 -4.01 -21.87
CA HIS A 102 -7.34 -3.03 -22.84
C HIS A 102 -6.18 -3.53 -23.72
N ILE A 103 -5.44 -4.55 -23.29
CA ILE A 103 -4.30 -5.09 -24.04
C ILE A 103 -4.70 -6.29 -24.90
N GLU A 104 -5.51 -7.21 -24.37
CA GLU A 104 -5.84 -8.45 -25.07
C GLU A 104 -7.06 -8.32 -26.00
N ASN A 105 -7.95 -7.35 -25.77
CA ASN A 105 -9.16 -7.13 -26.57
C ASN A 105 -9.24 -5.71 -27.17
N PRO A 106 -8.31 -5.29 -28.05
CA PRO A 106 -8.23 -3.91 -28.54
C PRO A 106 -9.35 -3.51 -29.52
N GLU A 107 -10.10 -4.46 -30.07
CA GLU A 107 -11.11 -4.24 -31.12
C GLU A 107 -12.31 -3.37 -30.66
N ASN A 108 -12.57 -3.29 -29.34
CA ASN A 108 -13.78 -2.65 -28.79
C ASN A 108 -13.57 -1.24 -28.22
N VAL A 109 -12.34 -0.71 -28.17
CA VAL A 109 -12.05 0.56 -27.48
C VAL A 109 -11.25 1.51 -28.37
N GLN A 110 -11.61 2.80 -28.36
CA GLN A 110 -10.79 3.82 -29.01
C GLN A 110 -9.37 3.81 -28.41
N ARG A 111 -8.36 3.46 -29.21
CA ARG A 111 -6.97 3.21 -28.78
C ARG A 111 -6.38 4.27 -27.84
N GLN A 112 -6.71 5.55 -28.04
CA GLN A 112 -6.25 6.65 -27.18
C GLN A 112 -6.87 6.61 -25.77
N ALA A 113 -8.15 6.27 -25.64
CA ALA A 113 -8.82 6.13 -24.35
C ALA A 113 -8.24 4.94 -23.56
N SER A 114 -7.99 3.80 -24.23
CA SER A 114 -7.33 2.63 -23.61
C SER A 114 -5.97 2.97 -22.99
N LEU A 115 -5.13 3.72 -23.71
CA LEU A 115 -3.80 4.09 -23.19
C LEU A 115 -3.91 4.97 -21.95
N GLN A 116 -4.84 5.93 -21.93
CA GLN A 116 -5.05 6.77 -20.75
C GLN A 116 -5.59 5.98 -19.56
N VAL A 117 -6.47 5.00 -19.79
CA VAL A 117 -6.92 4.07 -18.74
C VAL A 117 -5.77 3.25 -18.18
N ILE A 118 -4.88 2.73 -19.03
CA ILE A 118 -3.68 2.01 -18.60
C ILE A 118 -2.78 2.92 -17.74
N PHE A 119 -2.53 4.17 -18.17
CA PHE A 119 -1.71 5.11 -17.38
C PHE A 119 -2.34 5.45 -16.03
N MET A 120 -3.66 5.70 -16.00
CA MET A 120 -4.38 5.91 -14.74
C MET A 120 -4.26 4.70 -13.79
N THR A 121 -4.42 3.51 -14.33
CA THR A 121 -4.30 2.25 -13.59
C THR A 121 -2.89 2.09 -13.00
N GLN A 122 -1.85 2.35 -13.80
CA GLN A 122 -0.46 2.31 -13.33
C GLN A 122 -0.17 3.36 -12.27
N SER A 123 -0.73 4.56 -12.39
CA SER A 123 -0.58 5.60 -11.37
C SER A 123 -1.15 5.13 -10.03
N LEU A 124 -2.34 4.52 -10.02
CA LEU A 124 -2.96 4.00 -8.80
C LEU A 124 -2.21 2.79 -8.23
N GLU A 125 -1.73 1.87 -9.08
CA GLU A 125 -0.95 0.71 -8.62
C GLU A 125 0.38 1.12 -7.98
N ARG A 126 1.12 2.05 -8.60
CA ARG A 126 2.37 2.57 -8.04
C ARG A 126 2.13 3.36 -6.75
N ALA A 127 1.00 4.06 -6.65
CA ALA A 127 0.65 4.74 -5.41
C ALA A 127 0.28 3.74 -4.30
N GLY A 128 -0.37 2.62 -4.67
CA GLY A 128 -0.59 1.46 -3.80
C GLY A 128 0.71 0.87 -3.26
N ASP A 129 1.70 0.64 -4.14
CA ASP A 129 3.02 0.14 -3.73
C ASP A 129 3.73 1.11 -2.76
N HIS A 130 3.63 2.42 -2.98
CA HIS A 130 4.12 3.39 -2.00
C HIS A 130 3.36 3.31 -0.66
N ALA A 131 2.04 3.13 -0.66
CA ALA A 131 1.27 2.96 0.56
C ALA A 131 1.62 1.65 1.31
N LYS A 132 1.90 0.57 0.57
CA LYS A 132 2.45 -0.67 1.10
C LYS A 132 3.82 -0.43 1.76
N ASN A 133 4.73 0.24 1.08
CA ASN A 133 6.05 0.59 1.61
C ASN A 133 5.94 1.40 2.92
N LEU A 134 4.98 2.32 3.03
CA LEU A 134 4.69 3.01 4.30
C LEU A 134 4.35 2.02 5.42
N ALA A 135 3.48 1.04 5.15
CA ALA A 135 3.10 0.02 6.12
C ALA A 135 4.26 -0.93 6.50
N GLU A 136 5.14 -1.25 5.54
CA GLU A 136 6.36 -2.01 5.83
C GLU A 136 7.30 -1.25 6.78
N GLU A 137 7.44 0.07 6.58
CA GLU A 137 8.22 0.91 7.50
C GLU A 137 7.60 0.95 8.90
N VAL A 138 6.27 1.02 9.03
CA VAL A 138 5.59 0.92 10.33
C VAL A 138 5.91 -0.39 11.03
N CYS A 139 5.78 -1.51 10.30
CA CYS A 139 6.16 -2.82 10.83
C CYS A 139 7.61 -2.81 11.34
N HIS A 140 8.53 -2.20 10.59
CA HIS A 140 9.94 -2.19 10.92
C HIS A 140 10.28 -1.32 12.13
N PHE A 141 9.82 -0.06 12.18
CA PHE A 141 10.21 0.82 13.26
C PHE A 141 9.54 0.46 14.59
N VAL A 142 8.30 -0.06 14.57
CA VAL A 142 7.59 -0.49 15.78
C VAL A 142 8.14 -1.81 16.32
N SER A 143 8.33 -2.82 15.46
CA SER A 143 8.72 -4.16 15.92
C SER A 143 10.24 -4.36 16.00
N GLY A 144 11.04 -3.57 15.27
CA GLY A 144 12.47 -3.83 15.06
C GLY A 144 12.78 -5.01 14.13
N HIS A 145 11.77 -5.66 13.56
CA HIS A 145 11.92 -6.80 12.68
C HIS A 145 11.57 -6.45 11.23
N THR A 146 11.92 -7.34 10.30
CA THR A 146 11.50 -7.19 8.90
C THR A 146 10.02 -7.52 8.75
N VAL A 147 9.37 -6.98 7.70
CA VAL A 147 7.95 -7.25 7.44
C VAL A 147 7.65 -8.75 7.31
N ARG A 148 8.57 -9.53 6.72
CA ARG A 148 8.45 -10.99 6.61
C ARG A 148 8.30 -11.67 7.97
N HIS A 149 9.07 -11.24 8.97
CA HIS A 149 9.00 -11.79 10.32
C HIS A 149 7.68 -11.41 11.01
N VAL A 150 7.23 -10.17 10.80
CA VAL A 150 5.94 -9.70 11.29
C VAL A 150 4.80 -10.53 10.68
N LEU A 151 4.75 -10.68 9.36
CA LEU A 151 3.72 -11.47 8.68
C LEU A 151 3.66 -12.93 9.16
N MET A 152 4.80 -13.59 9.38
CA MET A 152 4.83 -14.95 9.96
C MET A 152 4.18 -15.03 11.36
N THR A 153 4.18 -13.92 12.11
CA THR A 153 3.56 -13.86 13.45
C THR A 153 2.05 -13.66 13.35
N TYR A 154 1.57 -12.94 12.34
CA TYR A 154 0.15 -12.65 12.12
C TYR A 154 -0.59 -13.70 11.27
N ASP A 155 0.13 -14.43 10.41
CA ASP A 155 -0.39 -15.48 9.53
C ASP A 155 -0.05 -16.88 10.06
N LYS A 156 0.00 -17.05 11.38
CA LYS A 156 0.29 -18.36 11.99
C LYS A 156 -0.75 -19.40 11.53
N PRO A 157 -0.32 -20.60 11.09
CA PRO A 157 -1.22 -21.72 10.85
C PRO A 157 -2.07 -22.02 12.08
N ILE A 158 -3.31 -22.47 11.90
CA ILE A 158 -4.24 -22.80 12.99
C ILE A 158 -3.59 -23.81 13.95
N GLU A 159 -2.85 -24.76 13.41
CA GLU A 159 -2.09 -25.77 14.16
C GLU A 159 -1.04 -25.10 15.06
N GLN A 160 -0.33 -24.11 14.55
CA GLN A 160 0.68 -23.37 15.32
C GLN A 160 0.03 -22.54 16.44
N MET A 161 -1.11 -21.89 16.15
CA MET A 161 -1.88 -21.14 17.15
C MET A 161 -2.42 -22.05 18.26
N PHE A 162 -2.90 -23.24 17.89
CA PHE A 162 -3.36 -24.26 18.83
C PHE A 162 -2.23 -24.77 19.72
N LEU A 163 -1.05 -25.03 19.15
CA LEU A 163 0.13 -25.44 19.91
C LEU A 163 0.62 -24.35 20.87
N ASP A 164 0.63 -23.09 20.44
CA ASP A 164 0.99 -21.96 21.31
C ASP A 164 0.00 -21.81 22.47
N TRP A 165 -1.30 -21.99 22.19
CA TRP A 165 -2.35 -22.00 23.22
C TRP A 165 -2.18 -23.15 24.24
N LEU A 166 -1.84 -24.35 23.78
CA LEU A 166 -1.57 -25.50 24.67
C LEU A 166 -0.39 -25.21 25.60
N ARG A 167 0.73 -24.71 25.07
CA ARG A 167 1.92 -24.37 25.86
C ARG A 167 1.64 -23.30 26.92
N ALA A 168 0.81 -22.30 26.59
CA ALA A 168 0.40 -21.28 27.55
C ALA A 168 -0.46 -21.83 28.70
N ARG A 169 -1.10 -22.99 28.50
CA ARG A 169 -1.98 -23.64 29.49
C ARG A 169 -1.26 -24.67 30.36
N GLU A 170 -0.17 -25.25 29.86
CA GLU A 170 0.68 -26.20 30.59
C GLU A 170 1.74 -25.50 31.46
N GLY A 171 1.95 -24.20 31.29
CA GLY A 171 2.88 -23.38 32.08
C GLY A 171 2.30 -22.76 33.37
N HIS A 172 1.08 -23.16 33.77
CA HIS A 172 0.40 -22.78 35.02
C HIS A 172 0.12 -24.02 35.87
#